data_AF-A0A0D2Q8T7-F1
#
_entry.id   AF-A0A0D2Q8T7-F1
#
_cell.length_a   1.000
_cell.length_b   1.000
_cell.length_c   1.000
_cell.angle_alpha   90.00
_cell.angle_beta   90.00
_cell.angle_gamma   90.00
#
_symmetry.space_group_name_H-M   'P 1'
#
loop_
_entity.id
_entity.type
_entity.pdbx_description
1 polymer ?
#
loop_
_entity_poly.entity_id
_entity_poly.type
_entity_poly.pdbx_seq_one_letter_code
_entity_poly.pdbx_strand_id
1 'polypeptide(L)'
;KTPSLKRFFFTLQQVKCSSRTTESLVSGFLKSIFPRFLDYQTGMESLYAKLYDKYDKLKKRKLSEMDDIHRDQEEKFLNYVRAAEELIQHLKSENDKLNAEVNELRSEVASIMSSKDKQCVEYQKLLIEESQKYKALSDEVTRLQNRHEEGRVKGGRRDIIPTVSPGSAQVAPQSVSGNSTRMMTRKRRRNSAAETEDSIVSPGSANRKVATLSAFTEELPEKALSSEVLAHAQLPECCKGHISANATDCGTCLFQALIECLVGMKISTVNQTEGLCILALHQSSGYSFSLTWINKTSGEEAELVYRVLSLGTFERVAPEWMRDVIMFSTNMCPIFFERLARVIKLHC
;
A
#
# COMPACT_ATOMS: atom_id res chain seq x y z
N LYS A 1 19.04 69.62 23.04
CA LYS A 1 20.03 70.40 23.84
C LYS A 1 20.90 71.22 22.88
N THR A 2 20.43 72.38 22.43
CA THR A 2 21.25 73.33 21.64
C THR A 2 21.00 74.77 22.12
N PRO A 3 21.49 75.17 23.31
CA PRO A 3 21.41 76.56 23.75
C PRO A 3 22.72 77.35 23.58
N SER A 4 23.81 76.78 23.04
CA SER A 4 25.13 77.42 23.15
C SER A 4 25.43 78.49 22.09
N LEU A 5 25.09 78.30 20.80
CA LEU A 5 25.48 79.26 19.75
C LEU A 5 24.57 80.50 19.63
N LYS A 6 23.26 80.36 19.85
CA LYS A 6 22.36 81.54 19.90
C LYS A 6 22.78 82.50 21.03
N ARG A 7 23.25 81.96 22.16
CA ARG A 7 23.88 82.75 23.25
C ARG A 7 25.17 83.40 22.79
N PHE A 8 26.05 82.67 22.09
CA PHE A 8 27.34 83.20 21.62
C PHE A 8 27.19 84.42 20.70
N PHE A 9 26.21 84.41 19.80
CA PHE A 9 25.91 85.57 18.95
C PHE A 9 25.25 86.72 19.71
N PHE A 10 24.40 86.44 20.70
CA PHE A 10 23.84 87.47 21.60
C PHE A 10 24.94 88.17 22.41
N THR A 11 25.95 87.42 22.86
CA THR A 11 27.11 87.96 23.58
C THR A 11 27.97 88.85 22.67
N LEU A 12 28.19 88.45 21.41
CA LEU A 12 28.91 89.27 20.41
C LEU A 12 28.19 90.57 20.06
N GLN A 13 26.86 90.59 20.08
CA GLN A 13 26.07 91.81 19.85
C GLN A 13 26.09 92.78 21.04
N GLN A 14 26.46 92.32 22.24
CA GLN A 14 26.65 93.16 23.43
C GLN A 14 28.09 93.67 23.63
N VAL A 15 29.06 93.25 22.81
CA VAL A 15 30.42 93.80 22.84
C VAL A 15 30.40 95.22 22.27
N LYS A 16 30.31 96.21 23.17
CA LYS A 16 30.35 97.64 22.85
C LYS A 16 31.78 98.02 22.43
N CYS A 17 32.02 98.15 21.13
CA CYS A 17 33.34 98.51 20.59
C CYS A 17 33.46 100.04 20.52
N SER A 18 34.50 100.60 21.16
CA SER A 18 34.75 102.05 21.24
C SER A 18 35.13 102.74 19.91
N SER A 19 34.93 102.09 18.75
CA SER A 19 35.34 102.56 17.42
C SER A 19 34.22 102.31 16.39
N ARG A 20 33.62 103.41 15.89
CA ARG A 20 32.51 103.39 14.90
C ARG A 20 32.84 102.59 13.63
N THR A 21 34.10 102.54 13.23
CA THR A 21 34.55 101.83 12.01
C THR A 21 34.57 100.32 12.21
N THR A 22 34.92 99.85 13.41
CA THR A 22 34.93 98.41 13.74
C THR A 22 33.53 97.84 13.98
N GLU A 23 32.61 98.64 14.55
CA GLU A 23 31.20 98.25 14.72
C GLU A 23 30.50 98.07 13.36
N SER A 24 30.80 98.93 12.37
CA SER A 24 30.21 98.82 11.02
C SER A 24 30.60 97.53 10.31
N LEU A 25 31.88 97.15 10.37
CA LEU A 25 32.40 95.94 9.74
C LEU A 25 31.87 94.67 10.41
N VAL A 26 31.85 94.63 11.75
CA VAL A 26 31.31 93.49 12.51
C VAL A 26 29.79 93.38 12.30
N SER A 27 29.06 94.50 12.28
CA SER A 27 27.61 94.52 12.00
C SER A 27 27.30 94.03 10.58
N GLY A 28 28.06 94.47 9.58
CA GLY A 28 27.90 94.03 8.19
C GLY A 28 28.18 92.53 8.00
N PHE A 29 29.23 92.02 8.65
CA PHE A 29 29.58 90.60 8.63
C PHE A 29 28.52 89.73 9.31
N LEU A 30 28.05 90.12 10.50
CA LEU A 30 26.99 89.42 11.23
C LEU A 30 25.66 89.44 10.46
N LYS A 31 25.29 90.56 9.83
CA LYS A 31 24.09 90.66 8.99
C LYS A 31 24.15 89.76 7.75
N SER A 32 25.33 89.45 7.23
CA SER A 32 25.50 88.64 6.02
C SER A 32 25.57 87.12 6.28
N ILE A 33 26.12 86.71 7.43
CA ILE A 33 26.37 85.30 7.75
C ILE A 33 25.25 84.69 8.58
N PHE A 34 24.66 85.46 9.49
CA PHE A 34 23.65 84.94 10.41
C PHE A 34 22.37 84.41 9.70
N PRO A 35 21.82 85.06 8.65
CA PRO A 35 20.69 84.51 7.90
C PRO A 35 21.05 83.18 7.22
N ARG A 36 22.23 83.08 6.61
CA ARG A 36 22.69 81.84 5.95
C ARG A 36 22.87 80.69 6.94
N PHE A 37 23.32 80.99 8.15
CA PHE A 37 23.44 80.00 9.21
C PHE A 37 22.06 79.52 9.68
N LEU A 38 21.09 80.43 9.85
CA LEU A 38 19.71 80.07 10.19
C LEU A 38 19.02 79.28 9.07
N ASP A 39 19.23 79.64 7.81
CA ASP A 39 18.72 78.90 6.65
C ASP A 39 19.31 77.50 6.57
N TYR A 40 20.63 77.37 6.83
CA TYR A 40 21.28 76.06 6.90
C TYR A 40 20.73 75.20 8.03
N GLN A 41 20.52 75.79 9.21
CA GLN A 41 19.96 75.07 10.35
C GLN A 41 18.50 74.64 10.10
N THR A 42 17.67 75.50 9.52
CA THR A 42 16.29 75.20 9.15
C THR A 42 16.23 74.15 8.03
N GLY A 43 17.14 74.23 7.06
CA GLY A 43 17.31 73.24 6.01
C GLY A 43 17.67 71.85 6.56
N MET A 44 18.60 71.80 7.52
CA MET A 44 18.96 70.56 8.22
C MET A 44 17.77 69.99 9.01
N GLU A 45 17.04 70.81 9.75
CA GLU A 45 15.83 70.40 10.48
C GLU A 45 14.75 69.83 9.53
N SER A 46 14.54 70.45 8.37
CA SER A 46 13.62 69.94 7.33
C SER A 46 14.05 68.59 6.76
N LEU A 47 15.35 68.40 6.52
CA LEU A 47 15.88 67.12 6.03
C LEU A 47 15.68 66.00 7.05
N TYR A 48 15.94 66.25 8.32
CA TYR A 48 15.68 65.27 9.38
C TYR A 48 14.18 64.95 9.50
N ALA A 49 13.31 65.96 9.46
CA ALA A 49 11.86 65.73 9.49
C ALA A 49 11.39 64.86 8.31
N LYS A 50 11.89 65.12 7.10
CA LYS A 50 11.59 64.31 5.90
C LYS A 50 12.11 62.87 6.03
N LEU A 51 13.28 62.69 6.63
CA LEU A 51 13.85 61.35 6.85
C LEU A 51 13.00 60.54 7.82
N TYR A 52 12.59 61.14 8.94
CA TYR A 52 11.70 60.49 9.90
C TYR A 52 10.32 60.18 9.31
N ASP A 53 9.70 61.12 8.59
CA ASP A 53 8.41 60.88 7.93
C ASP A 53 8.49 59.71 6.93
N LYS A 54 9.57 59.64 6.13
CA LYS A 54 9.82 58.50 5.23
C LYS A 54 10.00 57.18 5.98
N TYR A 55 10.79 57.18 7.06
CA TYR A 55 10.98 56.00 7.89
C TYR A 55 9.66 55.52 8.49
N ASP A 56 8.85 56.43 9.02
CA ASP A 56 7.60 56.10 9.68
C ASP A 56 6.56 55.55 8.69
N LYS A 57 6.48 56.14 7.50
CA LYS A 57 5.65 55.63 6.40
C LYS A 57 6.10 54.25 5.93
N LEU A 58 7.42 54.04 5.78
CA LEU A 58 7.97 52.75 5.39
C LEU A 58 7.68 51.69 6.46
N LYS A 59 7.89 52.02 7.73
CA LYS A 59 7.63 51.15 8.88
C LYS A 59 6.16 50.74 8.94
N LYS A 60 5.23 51.69 8.84
CA LYS A 60 3.79 51.42 8.82
C LYS A 60 3.39 50.53 7.65
N ARG A 61 3.90 50.82 6.45
CA ARG A 61 3.64 49.99 5.27
C ARG A 61 4.13 48.56 5.45
N LYS A 62 5.36 48.39 5.96
CA LYS A 62 5.95 47.06 6.17
C LYS A 62 5.22 46.23 7.22
N LEU A 63 4.77 46.87 8.29
CA LEU A 63 3.92 46.21 9.30
C LEU A 63 2.60 45.75 8.68
N SER A 64 1.92 46.63 7.94
CA SER A 64 0.66 46.28 7.26
C SER A 64 0.84 45.14 6.23
N GLU A 65 1.89 45.19 5.42
CA GLU A 65 2.19 44.15 4.42
C GLU A 65 2.42 42.79 5.09
N MET A 66 3.13 42.78 6.23
CA MET A 66 3.35 41.58 7.02
C MET A 66 2.04 41.03 7.60
N ASP A 67 1.18 41.90 8.15
CA ASP A 67 -0.12 41.49 8.68
C ASP A 67 -1.04 40.93 7.59
N ASP A 68 -1.01 41.49 6.38
CA ASP A 68 -1.78 40.99 5.24
C ASP A 68 -1.32 39.59 4.81
N ILE A 69 0.00 39.37 4.74
CA ILE A 69 0.58 38.05 4.44
C ILE A 69 0.21 37.04 5.52
N HIS A 70 0.27 37.41 6.79
CA HIS A 70 -0.11 36.51 7.89
C HIS A 70 -1.59 36.11 7.81
N ARG A 71 -2.50 37.05 7.51
CA ARG A 71 -3.92 36.73 7.35
C ARG A 71 -4.18 35.79 6.17
N ASP A 72 -3.54 36.02 5.03
CA ASP A 72 -3.65 35.12 3.86
C ASP A 72 -3.12 33.71 4.16
N GLN A 73 -2.01 33.61 4.91
CA GLN A 73 -1.51 32.32 5.36
C GLN A 73 -2.47 31.63 6.34
N GLU A 74 -2.98 32.35 7.33
CA GLU A 74 -3.94 31.84 8.31
C GLU A 74 -5.21 31.31 7.62
N GLU A 75 -5.74 32.03 6.63
CA GLU A 75 -6.90 31.59 5.84
C GLU A 75 -6.62 30.28 5.09
N LYS A 76 -5.44 30.15 4.46
CA LYS A 76 -5.02 28.90 3.81
C LYS A 76 -4.94 27.74 4.81
N PHE A 77 -4.33 27.96 5.97
CA PHE A 77 -4.27 26.94 7.03
C PHE A 77 -5.66 26.52 7.49
N LEU A 78 -6.56 27.47 7.74
CA LEU A 78 -7.93 27.18 8.14
C LEU A 78 -8.69 26.38 7.08
N ASN A 79 -8.49 26.67 5.79
CA ASN A 79 -9.11 25.91 4.71
C ASN A 79 -8.60 24.47 4.64
N TYR A 80 -7.29 24.24 4.81
CA TYR A 80 -6.75 22.89 4.89
C TYR A 80 -7.26 22.12 6.11
N VAL A 81 -7.31 22.77 7.27
CA VAL A 81 -7.84 22.18 8.51
C VAL A 81 -9.31 21.80 8.32
N ARG A 82 -10.14 22.70 7.78
CA ARG A 82 -11.55 22.42 7.49
C ARG A 82 -11.72 21.22 6.57
N ALA A 83 -11.00 21.18 5.44
CA ALA A 83 -11.08 20.07 4.50
C ALA A 83 -10.63 18.74 5.12
N ALA A 84 -9.60 18.75 5.96
CA ALA A 84 -9.15 17.58 6.69
C ALA A 84 -10.18 17.11 7.73
N GLU A 85 -10.77 18.04 8.47
CA GLU A 85 -11.83 17.75 9.45
C GLU A 85 -13.07 17.15 8.79
N GLU A 86 -13.51 17.70 7.65
CA GLU A 86 -14.63 17.15 6.87
C GLU A 86 -14.37 15.70 6.44
N LEU A 87 -13.17 15.40 5.92
CA LEU A 87 -12.79 14.04 5.54
C LEU A 87 -12.73 13.09 6.73
N ILE A 88 -12.18 13.55 7.86
CA ILE A 88 -12.12 12.75 9.10
C ILE A 88 -13.53 12.41 9.57
N GLN A 89 -14.46 13.36 9.54
CA GLN A 89 -15.84 13.14 9.94
C GLN A 89 -16.55 12.17 8.99
N HIS A 90 -16.36 12.32 7.68
CA HIS A 90 -16.89 11.39 6.68
C HIS A 90 -16.43 9.95 6.97
N LEU A 91 -15.11 9.73 7.09
CA LEU A 91 -14.54 8.41 7.35
C LEU A 91 -15.01 7.81 8.68
N LYS A 92 -15.18 8.63 9.72
CA LYS A 92 -15.76 8.17 10.99
C LYS A 92 -17.19 7.67 10.81
N SER A 93 -18.03 8.45 10.14
CA SER A 93 -19.43 8.08 9.90
C SER A 93 -19.58 6.82 9.04
N GLU A 94 -18.70 6.64 8.05
CA GLU A 94 -18.68 5.46 7.19
C GLU A 94 -18.21 4.22 7.94
N ASN A 95 -17.22 4.36 8.82
CA ASN A 95 -16.76 3.28 9.69
C ASN A 95 -17.85 2.86 10.68
N ASP A 96 -18.53 3.81 11.31
CA ASP A 96 -19.65 3.54 12.22
C ASP A 96 -20.79 2.79 11.50
N LYS A 97 -21.11 3.21 10.27
CA LYS A 97 -22.10 2.54 9.42
C LYS A 97 -21.69 1.11 9.08
N LEU A 98 -20.46 0.91 8.60
CA LEU A 98 -19.96 -0.41 8.23
C LEU A 98 -19.92 -1.34 9.44
N ASN A 99 -19.52 -0.82 10.60
CA ASN A 99 -19.51 -1.59 11.85
C ASN A 99 -20.93 -2.01 12.27
N ALA A 100 -21.93 -1.16 12.07
CA ALA A 100 -23.33 -1.52 12.29
C ALA A 100 -23.78 -2.66 11.36
N GLU A 101 -23.48 -2.58 10.06
CA GLU A 101 -23.80 -3.64 9.09
C GLU A 101 -23.11 -4.97 9.42
N VAL A 102 -21.83 -4.93 9.81
CA VAL A 102 -21.09 -6.13 10.24
C VAL A 102 -21.73 -6.78 11.46
N ASN A 103 -22.17 -5.98 12.43
CA ASN A 103 -22.84 -6.50 13.63
C ASN A 103 -24.20 -7.13 13.30
N GLU A 104 -24.97 -6.52 12.39
CA GLU A 104 -26.24 -7.07 11.92
C GLU A 104 -26.03 -8.42 11.21
N LEU A 105 -25.14 -8.49 10.23
CA LEU A 105 -24.79 -9.74 9.54
C LEU A 105 -24.28 -10.82 10.49
N ARG A 106 -23.47 -10.44 11.48
CA ARG A 106 -22.96 -11.38 12.48
C ARG A 106 -24.10 -11.95 13.34
N SER A 107 -25.11 -11.13 13.66
CA SER A 107 -26.30 -11.59 14.37
C SER A 107 -27.17 -12.52 13.52
N GLU A 108 -27.31 -12.23 12.22
CA GLU A 108 -28.05 -13.08 11.28
C GLU A 108 -27.37 -14.44 11.13
N VAL A 109 -26.05 -14.46 10.95
CA VAL A 109 -25.26 -15.71 10.87
C VAL A 109 -25.43 -16.53 12.16
N ALA A 110 -25.35 -15.90 13.33
CA ALA A 110 -25.57 -16.60 14.59
C ALA A 110 -26.99 -17.19 14.70
N SER A 111 -28.00 -16.48 14.22
CA SER A 111 -29.40 -16.95 14.17
C SER A 111 -29.55 -18.15 13.23
N ILE A 112 -28.99 -18.08 12.02
CA ILE A 112 -29.02 -19.18 11.04
C ILE A 112 -28.30 -20.41 11.58
N MET A 113 -27.12 -20.23 12.18
CA MET A 113 -26.37 -21.33 12.79
C MET A 113 -27.18 -21.99 13.91
N SER A 114 -27.76 -21.21 14.82
CA SER A 114 -28.61 -21.77 15.90
C SER A 114 -29.83 -22.53 15.37
N SER A 115 -30.49 -22.01 14.33
CA SER A 115 -31.62 -22.68 13.67
C SER A 115 -31.18 -24.00 13.03
N LYS A 116 -30.07 -24.00 12.31
CA LYS A 116 -29.52 -25.18 11.64
C LYS A 116 -29.07 -26.24 12.66
N ASP A 117 -28.43 -25.84 13.75
CA ASP A 117 -28.00 -26.74 14.81
C ASP A 117 -29.21 -27.44 15.45
N LYS A 118 -30.30 -26.71 15.70
CA LYS A 118 -31.57 -27.32 16.16
C LYS A 118 -32.09 -28.36 15.16
N GLN A 119 -32.09 -28.05 13.86
CA GLN A 119 -32.50 -29.02 12.84
C GLN A 119 -31.59 -30.25 12.81
N CYS A 120 -30.28 -30.09 12.91
CA CYS A 120 -29.33 -31.21 12.97
C CYS A 120 -29.62 -32.15 14.15
N VAL A 121 -29.93 -31.59 15.32
CA VAL A 121 -30.30 -32.37 16.52
C VAL A 121 -31.60 -33.15 16.29
N GLU A 122 -32.62 -32.52 15.71
CA GLU A 122 -33.89 -33.19 15.38
C GLU A 122 -33.71 -34.32 14.34
N TYR A 123 -32.93 -34.09 13.28
CA TYR A 123 -32.62 -35.12 12.29
C TYR A 123 -31.84 -36.29 12.89
N GLN A 124 -30.86 -36.01 13.76
CA GLN A 124 -30.11 -37.05 14.45
C GLN A 124 -31.01 -37.89 15.36
N LYS A 125 -31.93 -37.25 16.08
CA LYS A 125 -32.91 -37.94 16.92
C LYS A 125 -33.80 -38.87 16.09
N LEU A 126 -34.40 -38.37 15.01
CA LEU A 126 -35.24 -39.18 14.11
C LEU A 126 -34.48 -40.37 13.50
N LEU A 127 -33.23 -40.17 13.11
CA LEU A 127 -32.38 -41.24 12.57
C LEU A 127 -32.16 -42.35 13.60
N ILE A 128 -31.91 -42.00 14.86
CA ILE A 128 -31.76 -42.96 15.94
C ILE A 128 -33.07 -43.72 16.17
N GLU A 129 -34.20 -43.03 16.25
CA GLU A 129 -35.52 -43.66 16.42
C GLU A 129 -35.84 -44.63 15.27
N GLU A 130 -35.59 -44.25 14.01
CA GLU A 130 -35.86 -45.11 12.86
C GLU A 130 -34.93 -46.32 12.80
N SER A 131 -33.66 -46.15 13.18
CA SER A 131 -32.71 -47.27 13.29
C SER A 131 -33.14 -48.30 14.35
N GLN A 132 -33.73 -47.85 15.45
CA GLN A 132 -34.28 -48.72 16.50
C GLN A 132 -35.50 -49.49 15.99
N LYS A 133 -36.41 -48.83 15.25
CA LYS A 133 -37.56 -49.49 14.63
C LYS A 133 -37.12 -50.54 13.60
N TYR A 134 -36.14 -50.22 12.76
CA TYR A 134 -35.59 -51.15 11.78
C TYR A 134 -35.00 -52.40 12.46
N LYS A 135 -34.27 -52.21 13.57
CA LYS A 135 -33.74 -53.32 14.36
C LYS A 135 -34.86 -54.21 14.92
N ALA A 136 -35.87 -53.62 15.55
CA ALA A 136 -37.02 -54.35 16.08
C ALA A 136 -37.77 -55.13 14.97
N LEU A 137 -37.93 -54.52 13.79
CA LEU A 137 -38.55 -55.17 12.64
C LEU A 137 -37.70 -56.33 12.12
N SER A 138 -36.38 -56.17 12.04
CA SER A 138 -35.45 -57.23 11.63
C SER A 138 -35.46 -58.41 12.61
N ASP A 139 -35.49 -58.13 13.92
CA ASP A 139 -35.57 -59.15 14.96
C ASP A 139 -36.89 -59.95 14.83
N GLU A 140 -38.00 -59.26 14.56
CA GLU A 140 -39.30 -59.88 14.35
C GLU A 140 -39.36 -60.73 13.06
N VAL A 141 -38.79 -60.25 11.96
CA VAL A 141 -38.68 -61.02 10.71
C VAL A 141 -37.87 -62.29 10.93
N THR A 142 -36.73 -62.20 11.64
CA THR A 142 -35.89 -63.36 11.98
C THR A 142 -36.66 -64.35 12.85
N ARG A 143 -37.41 -63.86 13.84
CA ARG A 143 -38.28 -64.69 14.70
C ARG A 143 -39.35 -65.43 13.90
N LEU A 144 -39.98 -64.76 12.93
CA LEU A 144 -40.99 -65.36 12.05
C LEU A 144 -40.39 -66.40 11.10
N GLN A 145 -39.21 -66.13 10.53
CA GLN A 145 -38.48 -67.09 9.69
C GLN A 145 -38.12 -68.37 10.47
N ASN A 146 -37.60 -68.23 11.69
CA ASN A 146 -37.30 -69.37 12.56
C ASN A 146 -38.55 -70.22 12.85
N ARG A 147 -39.70 -69.58 13.11
CA ARG A 147 -40.97 -70.29 13.32
C ARG A 147 -41.45 -71.05 12.07
N HIS A 148 -41.25 -70.48 10.88
CA HIS A 148 -41.60 -71.15 9.63
C HIS A 148 -40.72 -72.39 9.38
N GLU A 149 -39.42 -72.30 9.70
CA GLU A 149 -38.49 -73.41 9.55
C GLU A 149 -38.73 -74.54 10.58
N GLU A 150 -39.06 -74.19 11.82
CA GLU A 150 -39.50 -75.15 12.85
C GLU A 150 -40.80 -75.88 12.47
N GLY A 151 -41.72 -75.20 11.75
CA GLY A 151 -42.94 -75.80 11.21
C GLY A 151 -42.68 -76.80 10.07
N ARG A 152 -41.62 -76.61 9.28
CA ARG A 152 -41.22 -77.55 8.22
C ARG A 152 -40.56 -78.83 8.77
N VAL A 153 -39.91 -78.78 9.93
CA VAL A 153 -39.20 -79.93 10.53
C VAL A 153 -40.14 -80.92 11.24
N LYS A 154 -41.36 -80.51 11.62
CA LYS A 154 -42.34 -81.38 12.33
C LYS A 154 -43.46 -81.96 11.46
N GLY A 155 -43.38 -81.83 10.13
CA GLY A 155 -44.31 -82.45 9.18
C GLY A 155 -43.74 -83.74 8.58
N GLY A 156 -44.02 -84.89 9.20
CA GLY A 156 -43.69 -86.20 8.63
C GLY A 156 -44.38 -86.43 7.27
N ARG A 157 -43.55 -86.71 6.26
CA ARG A 157 -43.74 -87.60 5.09
C ARG A 157 -45.15 -87.64 4.44
N ARG A 158 -45.24 -87.14 3.19
CA ARG A 158 -45.78 -87.89 2.04
C ARG A 158 -45.37 -87.24 0.70
N ASP A 159 -44.71 -88.07 -0.10
CA ASP A 159 -44.74 -88.27 -1.56
C ASP A 159 -44.55 -87.09 -2.54
N ILE A 160 -43.36 -87.10 -3.14
CA ILE A 160 -43.04 -86.96 -4.57
C ILE A 160 -44.14 -86.34 -5.46
N ILE A 161 -43.90 -85.09 -5.90
CA ILE A 161 -44.27 -84.63 -7.25
C ILE A 161 -43.06 -83.85 -7.81
N PRO A 162 -42.43 -84.29 -8.91
CA PRO A 162 -41.44 -83.50 -9.62
C PRO A 162 -42.17 -82.49 -10.50
N THR A 163 -42.11 -81.20 -10.17
CA THR A 163 -42.58 -80.16 -11.08
C THR A 163 -41.46 -79.82 -12.06
N VAL A 164 -41.63 -80.36 -13.26
CA VAL A 164 -40.99 -80.09 -14.54
C VAL A 164 -40.29 -78.73 -14.63
N SER A 165 -38.98 -78.79 -14.86
CA SER A 165 -38.20 -77.73 -15.47
C SER A 165 -38.16 -78.00 -16.99
N PRO A 166 -38.63 -77.08 -17.85
CA PRO A 166 -38.16 -76.98 -19.23
C PRO A 166 -37.02 -75.95 -19.23
N GLY A 167 -35.77 -76.27 -19.53
CA GLY A 167 -35.35 -76.95 -20.74
C GLY A 167 -35.11 -75.93 -21.84
N SER A 168 -33.97 -75.22 -21.82
CA SER A 168 -33.30 -74.78 -23.05
C SER A 168 -31.84 -74.39 -22.79
N ALA A 169 -30.97 -75.29 -23.25
CA ALA A 169 -29.70 -75.06 -23.93
C ALA A 169 -28.92 -73.76 -23.68
N GLN A 170 -27.67 -73.95 -23.28
CA GLN A 170 -26.59 -73.01 -23.58
C GLN A 170 -26.50 -72.74 -25.10
N VAL A 171 -26.04 -71.54 -25.45
CA VAL A 171 -25.08 -71.19 -26.51
C VAL A 171 -25.31 -69.72 -26.88
N ALA A 172 -24.39 -68.84 -26.47
CA ALA A 172 -24.01 -67.68 -27.29
C ALA A 172 -23.01 -68.18 -28.37
N PRO A 173 -22.81 -67.54 -29.54
CA PRO A 173 -22.98 -66.12 -29.81
C PRO A 173 -23.44 -65.75 -31.25
N GLN A 174 -23.46 -64.44 -31.50
CA GLN A 174 -23.20 -63.77 -32.79
C GLN A 174 -24.28 -63.75 -33.91
N SER A 175 -24.80 -62.54 -34.08
CA SER A 175 -24.55 -61.68 -35.26
C SER A 175 -25.57 -61.62 -36.40
N VAL A 176 -25.68 -60.38 -36.89
CA VAL A 176 -26.00 -59.93 -38.25
C VAL A 176 -27.49 -59.66 -38.57
N SER A 177 -27.75 -58.35 -38.61
CA SER A 177 -28.36 -57.64 -39.75
C SER A 177 -29.88 -57.59 -39.89
N GLY A 178 -30.38 -56.41 -39.53
CA GLY A 178 -31.07 -55.53 -40.47
C GLY A 178 -32.60 -55.64 -40.49
N ASN A 179 -33.36 -54.57 -40.71
CA ASN A 179 -33.07 -53.20 -41.10
C ASN A 179 -34.35 -52.38 -40.83
N SER A 180 -34.16 -51.06 -40.67
CA SER A 180 -35.07 -50.00 -41.17
C SER A 180 -36.40 -49.85 -40.40
N THR A 181 -36.89 -48.68 -39.97
CA THR A 181 -36.86 -47.28 -40.47
C THR A 181 -37.55 -46.46 -39.33
N ARG A 182 -37.38 -45.17 -39.05
CA ARG A 182 -37.12 -44.01 -39.90
C ARG A 182 -36.75 -42.79 -39.05
N MET A 183 -35.77 -42.07 -39.59
CA MET A 183 -35.19 -40.78 -39.21
C MET A 183 -36.19 -39.62 -39.04
N MET A 184 -35.78 -38.61 -38.26
CA MET A 184 -35.89 -37.20 -38.69
C MET A 184 -34.61 -36.42 -38.35
N THR A 185 -34.27 -35.55 -39.28
CA THR A 185 -32.96 -34.94 -39.54
C THR A 185 -32.80 -33.51 -39.01
N ARG A 186 -31.57 -33.22 -38.60
CA ARG A 186 -30.82 -31.96 -38.60
C ARG A 186 -31.40 -30.83 -39.50
N LYS A 187 -31.49 -29.60 -38.98
CA LYS A 187 -31.17 -28.40 -39.77
C LYS A 187 -30.58 -27.26 -38.94
N ARG A 188 -29.43 -26.83 -39.43
CA ARG A 188 -28.60 -25.67 -39.07
C ARG A 188 -29.29 -24.42 -39.65
N ARG A 189 -29.39 -23.31 -38.90
CA ARG A 189 -29.70 -22.00 -39.47
C ARG A 189 -28.70 -20.97 -38.96
N ARG A 190 -27.86 -20.47 -39.87
CA ARG A 190 -27.21 -19.16 -39.78
C ARG A 190 -28.14 -18.17 -40.45
N ASN A 191 -28.37 -17.02 -39.84
CA ASN A 191 -28.68 -15.77 -40.54
C ASN A 191 -27.68 -14.71 -40.04
N SER A 192 -27.12 -13.97 -40.98
CA SER A 192 -26.14 -12.89 -40.86
C SER A 192 -26.79 -11.53 -41.15
N ALA A 193 -26.11 -10.48 -40.68
CA ALA A 193 -25.99 -9.12 -41.23
C ALA A 193 -27.09 -8.06 -40.95
N ALA A 194 -26.71 -7.02 -40.19
CA ALA A 194 -26.65 -5.60 -40.57
C ALA A 194 -25.98 -4.86 -39.37
N GLU A 195 -24.70 -4.49 -39.44
CA GLU A 195 -24.18 -3.21 -39.97
C GLU A 195 -24.52 -1.99 -39.08
N THR A 196 -23.56 -1.58 -38.26
CA THR A 196 -23.09 -0.18 -38.27
C THR A 196 -21.63 -0.15 -37.88
N GLU A 197 -20.87 0.51 -38.73
CA GLU A 197 -19.43 0.73 -38.66
C GLU A 197 -19.09 1.66 -37.49
N ASP A 198 -18.01 1.36 -36.78
CA ASP A 198 -16.89 2.31 -36.78
C ASP A 198 -15.56 1.58 -36.51
N SER A 199 -14.70 1.71 -37.51
CA SER A 199 -13.28 1.34 -37.53
C SER A 199 -12.54 2.25 -36.51
N ILE A 200 -11.47 1.83 -35.83
CA ILE A 200 -10.11 1.88 -36.38
C ILE A 200 -9.16 1.05 -35.48
N VAL A 201 -8.63 -0.01 -36.09
CA VAL A 201 -7.22 -0.45 -36.15
C VAL A 201 -6.41 -0.61 -34.85
N SER A 202 -6.17 -1.89 -34.52
CA SER A 202 -4.91 -2.37 -33.92
C SER A 202 -3.88 -2.64 -35.03
N PRO A 203 -2.58 -2.38 -34.82
CA PRO A 203 -1.53 -3.13 -35.48
C PRO A 203 -0.66 -3.88 -34.47
N GLY A 204 -0.47 -5.17 -34.76
CA GLY A 204 0.33 -6.08 -33.97
C GLY A 204 1.85 -5.90 -34.10
N SER A 205 2.52 -6.59 -33.18
CA SER A 205 3.79 -7.32 -33.34
C SER A 205 4.77 -6.78 -34.40
N ALA A 206 5.76 -6.03 -33.92
CA ALA A 206 7.08 -5.98 -34.55
C ALA A 206 8.17 -6.15 -33.49
N ASN A 207 8.79 -7.31 -33.57
CA ASN A 207 10.06 -7.69 -32.98
C ASN A 207 11.13 -6.61 -33.27
N ARG A 208 11.66 -5.94 -32.25
CA ARG A 208 12.90 -5.16 -32.39
C ARG A 208 13.76 -5.31 -31.14
N LYS A 209 14.75 -6.19 -31.26
CA LYS A 209 15.96 -6.23 -30.45
C LYS A 209 16.59 -4.84 -30.40
N VAL A 210 16.76 -4.30 -29.21
CA VAL A 210 17.79 -3.30 -28.92
C VAL A 210 18.52 -3.82 -27.69
N ALA A 211 19.73 -4.32 -27.93
CA ALA A 211 20.73 -4.58 -26.91
C ALA A 211 21.20 -3.26 -26.29
N THR A 212 21.93 -3.37 -25.17
CA THR A 212 22.70 -2.36 -24.40
C THR A 212 22.08 -2.13 -23.02
N LEU A 213 22.69 -2.38 -21.87
CA LEU A 213 24.00 -2.93 -21.50
C LEU A 213 23.85 -3.48 -20.07
N SER A 214 24.20 -4.75 -19.88
CA SER A 214 24.57 -5.32 -18.59
C SER A 214 25.97 -4.81 -18.25
N ALA A 215 26.17 -4.28 -17.05
CA ALA A 215 27.50 -4.02 -16.50
C ALA A 215 27.41 -3.92 -14.96
N PHE A 216 27.30 -5.06 -14.29
CA PHE A 216 27.81 -5.25 -12.93
C PHE A 216 28.20 -6.73 -12.75
N THR A 217 29.36 -7.08 -13.30
CA THR A 217 30.09 -8.31 -12.96
C THR A 217 31.57 -8.01 -13.08
N GLU A 218 32.22 -7.80 -11.94
CA GLU A 218 33.62 -8.15 -11.68
C GLU A 218 33.57 -9.04 -10.42
N GLU A 219 33.65 -10.36 -10.57
CA GLU A 219 34.86 -11.21 -10.56
C GLU A 219 35.55 -11.32 -9.20
N LEU A 220 35.42 -12.50 -8.54
CA LEU A 220 36.49 -13.39 -8.03
C LEU A 220 35.95 -14.43 -7.00
N PRO A 221 36.62 -15.59 -6.81
CA PRO A 221 36.74 -16.73 -7.71
C PRO A 221 36.02 -17.99 -7.18
N GLU A 222 35.78 -18.93 -8.10
CA GLU A 222 35.33 -20.30 -7.81
C GLU A 222 36.22 -21.00 -6.78
N LYS A 223 35.61 -21.48 -5.69
CA LYS A 223 36.10 -22.68 -5.01
C LYS A 223 34.92 -23.48 -4.48
N ALA A 224 34.71 -24.63 -5.11
CA ALA A 224 33.76 -25.64 -4.73
C ALA A 224 33.97 -26.05 -3.26
N LEU A 225 32.96 -25.86 -2.41
CA LEU A 225 32.80 -26.65 -1.20
C LEU A 225 31.32 -26.99 -1.00
N SER A 226 31.05 -28.27 -1.25
CA SER A 226 29.95 -29.11 -0.81
C SER A 226 28.81 -28.49 0.00
N SER A 227 27.63 -28.59 -0.62
CA SER A 227 26.29 -28.68 -0.03
C SER A 227 26.25 -29.57 1.22
N GLU A 228 26.31 -28.96 2.39
CA GLU A 228 25.68 -29.47 3.62
C GLU A 228 25.69 -28.33 4.63
N VAL A 229 24.65 -28.20 5.46
CA VAL A 229 24.45 -27.15 6.48
C VAL A 229 23.78 -25.85 5.96
N LEU A 230 22.55 -25.96 5.45
CA LEU A 230 21.60 -24.84 5.51
C LEU A 230 20.14 -25.32 5.57
N ALA A 231 19.89 -26.32 6.42
CA ALA A 231 18.62 -27.03 6.48
C ALA A 231 17.50 -26.32 7.26
N HIS A 232 17.63 -25.04 7.67
CA HIS A 232 16.67 -24.42 8.62
C HIS A 232 15.95 -23.16 8.15
N ALA A 233 15.96 -22.86 6.85
CA ALA A 233 14.94 -21.99 6.25
C ALA A 233 14.14 -22.81 5.24
N GLN A 234 12.97 -23.33 5.67
CA GLN A 234 12.03 -23.97 4.75
C GLN A 234 11.48 -22.90 3.80
N LEU A 235 12.11 -22.76 2.63
CA LEU A 235 11.55 -21.99 1.52
C LEU A 235 10.24 -22.65 1.06
N PRO A 236 9.18 -21.86 0.72
CA PRO A 236 7.96 -22.41 0.15
C PRO A 236 8.24 -23.23 -1.11
N GLU A 237 7.51 -24.34 -1.26
CA GLU A 237 7.69 -25.34 -2.33
C GLU A 237 7.59 -24.76 -3.75
N CYS A 238 6.91 -23.63 -3.91
CA CYS A 238 6.71 -22.92 -5.18
C CYS A 238 8.02 -22.37 -5.80
N CYS A 239 9.09 -22.22 -5.00
CA CYS A 239 10.35 -21.62 -5.43
C CYS A 239 11.51 -22.63 -5.52
N LYS A 240 11.25 -23.94 -5.37
CA LYS A 240 12.29 -25.00 -5.44
C LYS A 240 12.82 -25.27 -6.87
N GLY A 241 12.52 -24.42 -7.84
CA GLY A 241 12.90 -24.57 -9.24
C GLY A 241 14.38 -24.27 -9.52
N HIS A 242 15.23 -25.29 -9.33
CA HIS A 242 16.51 -25.54 -9.99
C HIS A 242 17.52 -24.37 -10.04
N ILE A 243 18.48 -24.37 -9.11
CA ILE A 243 19.77 -23.70 -9.28
C ILE A 243 20.51 -24.42 -10.43
N SER A 244 20.17 -24.09 -11.67
CA SER A 244 21.00 -24.39 -12.82
C SER A 244 22.02 -23.27 -12.93
N ALA A 245 23.30 -23.59 -12.84
CA ALA A 245 24.30 -22.76 -13.49
C ALA A 245 23.85 -22.62 -14.96
N ASN A 246 23.67 -21.38 -15.41
CA ASN A 246 23.24 -20.99 -16.75
C ASN A 246 21.75 -21.23 -17.10
N ALA A 247 20.83 -20.50 -16.47
CA ALA A 247 19.51 -20.25 -17.05
C ALA A 247 18.98 -18.86 -16.65
N THR A 248 18.89 -17.97 -17.65
CA THR A 248 18.52 -16.56 -17.55
C THR A 248 17.02 -16.30 -17.34
N ASP A 249 16.19 -17.28 -17.00
CA ASP A 249 14.76 -17.01 -16.71
C ASP A 249 14.22 -18.06 -15.73
N CYS A 250 14.43 -17.83 -14.44
CA CYS A 250 13.57 -18.43 -13.42
C CYS A 250 12.28 -17.59 -13.40
N GLY A 251 11.25 -18.07 -14.09
CA GLY A 251 9.97 -17.37 -14.18
C GLY A 251 9.42 -17.05 -12.78
N THR A 252 9.07 -15.78 -12.57
CA THR A 252 8.52 -15.24 -11.33
C THR A 252 7.45 -16.17 -10.77
N CYS A 253 7.67 -16.76 -9.59
CA CYS A 253 6.66 -17.61 -8.99
C CYS A 253 5.40 -16.80 -8.63
N LEU A 254 4.21 -17.40 -8.63
CA LEU A 254 2.95 -16.67 -8.35
C LEU A 254 2.98 -15.95 -6.99
N PHE A 255 3.69 -16.51 -6.01
CA PHE A 255 3.90 -15.86 -4.72
C PHE A 255 4.77 -14.61 -4.85
N GLN A 256 5.86 -14.66 -5.60
CA GLN A 256 6.69 -13.48 -5.86
C GLN A 256 5.89 -12.41 -6.60
N ALA A 257 5.12 -12.78 -7.63
CA ALA A 257 4.24 -11.84 -8.31
C ALA A 257 3.20 -11.20 -7.36
N LEU A 258 2.62 -11.97 -6.44
CA LEU A 258 1.70 -11.45 -5.42
C LEU A 258 2.40 -10.46 -4.47
N ILE A 259 3.59 -10.80 -3.96
CA ILE A 259 4.34 -9.92 -3.07
C ILE A 259 4.80 -8.65 -3.80
N GLU A 260 5.26 -8.77 -5.04
CA GLU A 260 5.60 -7.63 -5.89
C GLU A 260 4.40 -6.69 -6.09
N CYS A 261 3.20 -7.24 -6.33
CA CYS A 261 1.96 -6.47 -6.39
C CYS A 261 1.59 -5.79 -5.06
N LEU A 262 1.77 -6.47 -3.93
CA LEU A 262 1.42 -5.93 -2.60
C LEU A 262 2.36 -4.80 -2.17
N VAL A 263 3.66 -4.95 -2.42
CA VAL A 263 4.68 -3.97 -2.06
C VAL A 263 4.79 -2.87 -3.12
N GLY A 264 4.33 -3.13 -4.35
CA GLY A 264 4.48 -2.24 -5.49
C GLY A 264 5.92 -2.16 -6.01
N MET A 265 6.73 -3.20 -5.79
CA MET A 265 8.14 -3.23 -6.14
C MET A 265 8.50 -4.53 -6.85
N LYS A 266 9.46 -4.49 -7.76
CA LYS A 266 10.05 -5.71 -8.31
C LYS A 266 11.02 -6.30 -7.30
N ILE A 267 10.94 -7.60 -7.07
CA ILE A 267 11.71 -8.29 -6.05
C ILE A 267 12.58 -9.34 -6.73
N SER A 268 13.82 -9.49 -6.27
CA SER A 268 14.66 -10.61 -6.64
C SER A 268 15.34 -11.19 -5.41
N THR A 269 15.60 -12.49 -5.44
CA THR A 269 16.29 -13.20 -4.36
C THR A 269 17.70 -13.54 -4.81
N VAL A 270 18.68 -13.21 -3.98
CA VAL A 270 20.09 -13.55 -4.20
C VAL A 270 20.61 -14.27 -2.97
N ASN A 271 21.24 -15.42 -3.17
CA ASN A 271 21.96 -16.11 -2.11
C ASN A 271 23.36 -15.49 -2.02
N GLN A 272 23.64 -14.79 -0.93
CA GLN A 272 24.97 -14.29 -0.63
C GLN A 272 25.64 -15.21 0.39
N THR A 273 26.98 -15.13 0.47
CA THR A 273 27.80 -15.88 1.42
C THR A 273 27.40 -15.63 2.89
N GLU A 274 26.75 -14.50 3.16
CA GLU A 274 26.30 -14.05 4.49
C GLU A 274 24.84 -14.41 4.82
N GLY A 275 24.06 -14.92 3.86
CA GLY A 275 22.65 -15.28 4.08
C GLY A 275 21.74 -15.08 2.86
N LEU A 276 20.46 -15.38 3.04
CA LEU A 276 19.42 -15.11 2.04
C LEU A 276 19.19 -13.59 1.95
N CYS A 277 19.27 -13.04 0.75
CA CYS A 277 19.11 -11.61 0.50
C CYS A 277 17.97 -11.36 -0.48
N ILE A 278 17.12 -10.39 -0.17
CA ILE A 278 16.08 -9.88 -1.04
C ILE A 278 16.50 -8.52 -1.56
N LEU A 279 16.48 -8.34 -2.87
CA LEU A 279 16.65 -7.06 -3.53
C LEU A 279 15.27 -6.55 -3.97
N ALA A 280 14.97 -5.29 -3.69
CA ALA A 280 13.75 -4.64 -4.10
C ALA A 280 14.05 -3.41 -4.94
N LEU A 281 13.29 -3.22 -6.03
CA LEU A 281 13.39 -2.09 -6.95
C LEU A 281 12.01 -1.50 -7.24
N HIS A 282 11.83 -0.23 -6.91
CA HIS A 282 10.67 0.55 -7.33
C HIS A 282 10.92 1.17 -8.71
N GLN A 283 10.35 0.55 -9.75
CA GLN A 283 10.67 0.84 -11.16
C GLN A 283 10.47 2.32 -11.53
N SER A 284 9.42 2.97 -11.03
CA SER A 284 9.09 4.35 -11.40
C SER A 284 10.06 5.37 -10.82
N SER A 285 10.52 5.15 -9.59
CA SER A 285 11.44 6.09 -8.90
C SER A 285 12.92 5.73 -9.09
N GLY A 286 13.23 4.48 -9.48
CA GLY A 286 14.59 3.95 -9.45
C GLY A 286 15.14 3.69 -8.03
N TYR A 287 14.32 3.85 -6.99
CA TYR A 287 14.69 3.50 -5.61
C TYR A 287 14.88 1.99 -5.46
N SER A 288 16.00 1.58 -4.88
CA SER A 288 16.33 0.18 -4.64
C SER A 288 17.08 -0.05 -3.33
N PHE A 289 16.87 -1.21 -2.74
CA PHE A 289 17.49 -1.62 -1.48
C PHE A 289 17.62 -3.14 -1.39
N SER A 290 18.43 -3.60 -0.42
CA SER A 290 18.56 -5.00 -0.05
C SER A 290 18.10 -5.25 1.39
N LEU A 291 17.45 -6.39 1.63
CA LEU A 291 17.14 -6.93 2.95
C LEU A 291 17.84 -8.28 3.12
N THR A 292 18.76 -8.37 4.08
CA THR A 292 19.55 -9.58 4.34
C THR A 292 19.16 -10.20 5.68
N TRP A 293 18.92 -11.51 5.68
CA TRP A 293 18.68 -12.26 6.92
C TRP A 293 20.00 -12.60 7.58
N ILE A 294 20.16 -12.19 8.83
CA ILE A 294 21.29 -12.57 9.68
C ILE A 294 20.75 -13.50 10.77
N ASN A 295 21.18 -14.75 10.70
CA ASN A 295 20.89 -15.73 11.73
C ASN A 295 21.87 -15.55 12.88
N LYS A 296 21.35 -15.40 14.10
CA LYS A 296 22.18 -15.41 15.30
C LYS A 296 22.39 -16.85 15.77
N THR A 297 23.61 -17.16 16.20
CA THR A 297 24.05 -18.51 16.58
C THR A 297 23.57 -18.96 17.97
N SER A 298 22.76 -18.16 18.69
CA SER A 298 22.44 -18.35 20.11
C SER A 298 20.97 -18.60 20.46
N GLY A 299 20.11 -18.97 19.49
CA GLY A 299 18.67 -19.18 19.74
C GLY A 299 17.85 -17.89 19.83
N GLU A 300 18.44 -16.75 19.48
CA GLU A 300 17.76 -15.47 19.28
C GLU A 300 17.04 -15.42 17.93
N GLU A 301 15.99 -14.59 17.85
CA GLU A 301 15.23 -14.36 16.61
C GLU A 301 16.13 -13.88 15.47
N ALA A 302 15.84 -14.30 14.23
CA ALA A 302 16.54 -13.81 13.06
C ALA A 302 16.34 -12.30 12.89
N GLU A 303 17.42 -11.59 12.60
CA GLU A 303 17.42 -10.15 12.33
C GLU A 303 17.50 -9.89 10.82
N LEU A 304 16.90 -8.77 10.42
CA LEU A 304 16.90 -8.25 9.06
C LEU A 304 17.77 -7.00 8.99
N VAL A 305 18.63 -6.96 7.99
CA VAL A 305 19.45 -5.78 7.70
C VAL A 305 19.00 -5.15 6.41
N TYR A 306 18.49 -3.93 6.52
CA TYR A 306 18.19 -3.05 5.41
C TYR A 306 19.45 -2.28 4.98
N ARG A 307 19.70 -2.25 3.67
CA ARG A 307 20.74 -1.43 3.06
C ARG A 307 20.21 -0.79 1.78
N VAL A 308 20.28 0.53 1.70
CA VAL A 308 19.96 1.26 0.48
C VAL A 308 21.00 0.95 -0.61
N LEU A 309 20.53 0.72 -1.83
CA LEU A 309 21.38 0.52 -3.02
C LEU A 309 21.34 1.77 -3.91
N SER A 310 20.15 2.33 -4.12
CA SER A 310 19.94 3.59 -4.82
C SER A 310 18.74 4.32 -4.25
N LEU A 311 18.86 5.62 -4.02
CA LEU A 311 17.72 6.45 -3.61
C LEU A 311 16.80 6.82 -4.78
N GLY A 312 17.28 6.71 -6.02
CA GLY A 312 16.54 7.14 -7.20
C GLY A 312 16.07 8.59 -7.08
N THR A 313 14.81 8.85 -7.45
CA THR A 313 14.20 10.19 -7.34
C THR A 313 13.97 10.65 -5.90
N PHE A 314 14.11 9.78 -4.90
CA PHE A 314 13.94 10.15 -3.49
C PHE A 314 15.16 10.81 -2.86
N GLU A 315 16.25 11.04 -3.60
CA GLU A 315 17.50 11.56 -3.04
C GLU A 315 17.35 12.86 -2.22
N ARG A 316 16.37 13.72 -2.52
CA ARG A 316 16.13 14.98 -1.77
C ARG A 316 15.02 14.89 -0.72
N VAL A 317 14.19 13.86 -0.77
CA VAL A 317 12.98 13.74 0.05
C VAL A 317 13.02 12.53 0.99
N ALA A 318 13.94 11.58 0.77
CA ALA A 318 14.08 10.40 1.59
C ALA A 318 14.45 10.79 3.03
N PRO A 319 13.71 10.29 4.03
CA PRO A 319 14.04 10.48 5.44
C PRO A 319 15.39 9.82 5.79
N GLU A 320 16.03 10.29 6.86
CA GLU A 320 17.37 9.83 7.27
C GLU A 320 17.46 8.31 7.39
N TRP A 321 16.44 7.68 7.98
CA TRP A 321 16.41 6.22 8.15
C TRP A 321 16.48 5.45 6.81
N MET A 322 15.98 5.99 5.69
CA MET A 322 16.09 5.34 4.37
C MET A 322 17.49 5.45 3.76
N ARG A 323 18.37 6.29 4.33
CA ARG A 323 19.74 6.50 3.87
C ARG A 323 20.73 5.64 4.64
N ASP A 324 20.36 5.29 5.87
CA ASP A 324 21.20 4.53 6.77
C ASP A 324 20.98 3.02 6.66
N VAL A 325 21.94 2.25 7.18
CA VAL A 325 21.81 0.81 7.36
C VAL A 325 21.02 0.56 8.63
N ILE A 326 19.89 -0.15 8.53
CA ILE A 326 19.01 -0.44 9.66
C ILE A 326 19.03 -1.94 9.93
N MET A 327 19.17 -2.31 11.20
CA MET A 327 18.96 -3.67 11.67
C MET A 327 17.68 -3.73 12.50
N PHE A 328 16.82 -4.71 12.24
CA PHE A 328 15.57 -4.89 12.98
C PHE A 328 15.13 -6.36 13.04
N SER A 329 14.38 -6.76 14.06
CA SER A 329 13.80 -8.11 14.15
C SER A 329 12.78 -8.34 13.03
N THR A 330 12.66 -9.58 12.56
CA THR A 330 11.62 -10.01 11.60
C THR A 330 10.20 -9.61 12.00
N ASN A 331 9.90 -9.49 13.30
CA ASN A 331 8.62 -9.01 13.81
C ASN A 331 8.30 -7.55 13.45
N MET A 332 9.32 -6.73 13.16
CA MET A 332 9.17 -5.32 12.75
C MET A 332 9.00 -5.15 11.23
N CYS A 333 9.08 -6.25 10.46
CA CYS A 333 8.97 -6.24 9.01
C CYS A 333 7.67 -5.61 8.49
N PRO A 334 6.47 -5.89 9.07
CA PRO A 334 5.24 -5.22 8.64
C PRO A 334 5.30 -3.70 8.79
N ILE A 335 5.86 -3.22 9.90
CA ILE A 335 6.00 -1.79 10.20
C ILE A 335 6.98 -1.13 9.24
N PHE A 336 8.09 -1.82 8.92
CA PHE A 336 9.07 -1.34 7.94
C PHE A 336 8.43 -1.12 6.56
N PHE A 337 7.72 -2.12 6.03
CA PHE A 337 7.08 -2.01 4.73
C PHE A 337 5.94 -0.99 4.71
N GLU A 338 5.19 -0.85 5.80
CA GLU A 338 4.18 0.19 5.93
C GLU A 338 4.79 1.60 5.85
N ARG A 339 5.88 1.84 6.60
CA ARG A 339 6.60 3.13 6.57
C ARG A 339 7.16 3.42 5.18
N LEU A 340 7.75 2.41 4.53
CA LEU A 340 8.29 2.53 3.20
C LEU A 340 7.22 2.88 2.16
N ALA A 341 6.08 2.17 2.21
CA ALA A 341 4.95 2.44 1.33
C ALA A 341 4.39 3.85 1.50
N ARG A 342 4.35 4.39 2.73
CA ARG A 342 3.93 5.78 2.98
C ARG A 342 4.86 6.79 2.30
N VAL A 343 6.18 6.61 2.38
CA VAL A 343 7.13 7.51 1.71
C VAL A 343 6.96 7.47 0.19
N ILE A 344 6.79 6.28 -0.38
CA ILE A 344 6.64 6.11 -1.83
C ILE A 344 5.33 6.75 -2.31
N LYS A 345 4.21 6.50 -1.63
CA LYS A 345 2.90 7.08 -1.99
C LYS A 345 2.83 8.60 -1.87
N LEU A 346 3.68 9.21 -1.04
CA LEU A 346 3.72 10.67 -0.89
C LEU A 346 4.51 11.36 -2.01
N HIS A 347 5.40 10.63 -2.69
CA HIS A 347 6.40 11.19 -3.59
C HIS A 347 6.39 10.57 -5.00
N CYS A 348 5.49 9.63 -5.26
CA CYS A 348 5.16 9.04 -6.56
C CYS A 348 3.65 9.05 -6.71
#